data_AF-A0A061RBS3-F1
#
_entry.id   AF-A0A061RBS3-F1
#
_cell.length_a   1.000
_cell.length_b   1.000
_cell.length_c   1.000
_cell.angle_alpha   90.00
_cell.angle_beta   90.00
_cell.angle_gamma   90.00
#
_symmetry.space_group_name_H-M   'P 1'
#
loop_
_entity.id
_entity.type
_entity.pdbx_description
1 polymer ?
#
loop_
_entity_poly.entity_id
_entity_poly.type
_entity_poly.pdbx_seq_one_letter_code
_entity_poly.pdbx_strand_id
1 'polypeptide(L)'
;LVGYENEAVAGSAATGNTEFQQSIKRAVPTGYMFKGFPKHFKGFVAPREIGKSLLAEAPVQEMLSCSEPDSSFGLRVKAFPYPDGLCSVWAMLCVKQPV
;
A
#
# COMPACT_ATOMS: atom_id res chain seq x y z
N LEU A 1 -11.42 4.79 0.02
CA LEU A 1 -11.43 4.73 1.50
C LEU A 1 -12.55 3.81 1.95
N VAL A 2 -13.82 4.17 1.69
CA VAL A 2 -15.01 3.37 2.02
C VAL A 2 -14.92 1.90 1.60
N GLY A 3 -14.49 1.60 0.36
CA GLY A 3 -14.39 0.21 -0.09
C GLY A 3 -13.44 -0.65 0.73
N TYR A 4 -12.27 -0.13 1.08
CA TYR A 4 -11.28 -0.89 1.86
C TYR A 4 -11.61 -0.99 3.34
N GLU A 5 -12.27 0.03 3.90
CA GLU A 5 -12.83 -0.04 5.26
C GLU A 5 -13.90 -1.14 5.33
N ASN A 6 -14.74 -1.22 4.29
CA ASN A 6 -15.76 -2.27 4.19
C ASN A 6 -15.12 -3.66 4.03
N GLU A 7 -14.05 -3.80 3.24
CA GLU A 7 -13.26 -5.03 3.14
C GLU A 7 -12.67 -5.48 4.48
N ALA A 8 -12.11 -4.53 5.24
CA ALA A 8 -11.47 -4.80 6.53
C ALA A 8 -12.47 -5.26 7.60
N VAL A 9 -13.71 -4.76 7.55
CA VAL A 9 -14.78 -5.13 8.50
C VAL A 9 -15.53 -6.39 8.05
N ALA A 10 -15.82 -6.52 6.75
CA ALA A 10 -16.67 -7.57 6.20
C ALA A 10 -15.90 -8.83 5.77
N GLY A 11 -14.56 -8.80 5.73
CA GLY A 11 -13.71 -9.94 5.34
C GLY A 11 -13.91 -10.43 3.90
N SER A 12 -14.63 -9.68 3.07
CA SER A 12 -14.97 -9.99 1.69
C SER A 12 -14.59 -8.82 0.79
N ALA A 13 -14.17 -9.13 -0.44
CA ALA A 13 -13.73 -8.12 -1.39
C ALA A 13 -14.86 -7.10 -1.67
N ALA A 14 -14.52 -5.82 -1.65
CA ALA A 14 -15.47 -4.74 -1.82
C ALA A 14 -16.01 -4.76 -3.25
N THR A 15 -17.32 -4.62 -3.40
CA THR A 15 -17.97 -4.59 -4.71
C THR A 15 -17.36 -3.49 -5.56
N GLY A 16 -16.78 -3.84 -6.71
CA GLY A 16 -16.08 -2.90 -7.58
C GLY A 16 -14.56 -2.79 -7.38
N ASN A 17 -13.95 -3.51 -6.42
CA ASN A 17 -12.49 -3.47 -6.22
C ASN A 17 -11.75 -4.01 -7.46
N THR A 18 -12.29 -5.04 -8.12
CA THR A 18 -11.71 -5.60 -9.34
C THR A 18 -11.71 -4.59 -10.48
N GLU A 19 -12.83 -3.90 -10.71
CA GLU A 19 -12.99 -2.85 -11.71
C GLU A 19 -12.16 -1.60 -11.37
N PHE A 20 -12.04 -1.26 -10.09
CA PHE A 20 -11.16 -0.20 -9.61
C PHE A 20 -9.69 -0.54 -9.86
N GLN A 21 -9.25 -1.76 -9.56
CA GLN A 21 -7.90 -2.20 -9.87
C GLN A 21 -7.64 -2.28 -11.39
N GLN A 22 -8.62 -2.71 -12.18
CA GLN A 22 -8.53 -2.70 -13.65
C GLN A 22 -8.44 -1.29 -14.22
N SER A 23 -9.19 -0.32 -13.67
CA SER A 23 -9.12 1.08 -14.11
C SER A 23 -7.80 1.75 -13.71
N ILE A 24 -7.25 1.43 -12.53
CA ILE A 24 -5.89 1.85 -12.14
C ILE A 24 -4.83 1.25 -13.07
N LYS A 25 -4.95 -0.04 -13.44
CA LYS A 25 -4.00 -0.70 -14.36
C LYS A 25 -3.90 -0.01 -15.72
N ARG A 26 -4.94 0.71 -16.16
CA ARG A 26 -4.93 1.51 -17.40
C ARG A 26 -4.33 2.91 -17.24
N ALA A 27 -4.09 3.38 -16.02
CA ALA A 27 -3.55 4.71 -15.72
C ALA A 27 -2.08 4.71 -15.28
N VAL A 28 -1.51 3.54 -14.96
CA VAL A 28 -0.09 3.41 -14.58
C VAL A 28 0.77 3.51 -15.84
N PRO A 29 1.66 4.52 -15.95
CA PRO A 29 2.54 4.64 -17.11
C PRO A 29 3.49 3.45 -17.20
N THR A 30 3.92 3.10 -18.42
CA THR A 30 4.92 2.05 -18.65
C THR A 30 6.19 2.32 -17.84
N GLY A 31 6.76 1.27 -17.24
CA GLY A 31 7.94 1.37 -16.37
C GLY A 31 7.63 1.76 -14.94
N TYR A 32 6.36 1.94 -14.55
CA TYR A 32 5.98 2.19 -13.16
C TYR A 32 5.23 1.00 -12.57
N MET A 33 5.54 0.68 -11.32
CA MET A 33 4.82 -0.29 -10.50
C MET A 33 4.40 0.37 -9.19
N PHE A 34 3.13 0.20 -8.81
CA PHE A 34 2.59 0.74 -7.57
C PHE A 34 1.97 -0.38 -6.73
N LYS A 35 2.16 -0.31 -5.41
CA LYS A 35 1.50 -1.22 -4.47
C LYS A 35 1.05 -0.48 -3.22
N GLY A 36 -0.23 -0.64 -2.88
CA GLY A 36 -0.85 -0.08 -1.69
C GLY A 36 -0.93 -1.11 -0.56
N PHE A 37 -0.75 -0.63 0.67
CA PHE A 37 -0.74 -1.42 1.90
C PHE A 37 -1.61 -0.71 2.96
N PRO A 38 -2.91 -1.00 2.99
CA PRO A 38 -3.76 -0.60 4.10
C PRO A 38 -3.50 -1.53 5.29
N LYS A 39 -3.15 -0.95 6.45
CA LYS A 39 -3.01 -1.73 7.68
C LYS A 39 -3.51 -0.97 8.89
N HIS A 40 -4.16 -1.69 9.78
CA HIS A 40 -4.62 -1.19 11.06
C HIS A 40 -3.60 -1.51 12.15
N PHE A 41 -3.30 -0.52 12.96
CA PHE A 41 -2.42 -0.62 14.12
C PHE A 41 -3.22 -0.30 15.38
N LYS A 42 -3.10 -1.12 16.42
CA LYS A 42 -3.75 -0.87 17.72
C LYS A 42 -2.76 -0.20 18.67
N GLY A 43 -3.21 0.82 19.36
CA GLY A 43 -2.42 1.61 20.30
C GLY A 43 -1.48 2.61 19.62
N PHE A 44 -0.57 3.19 20.41
CA PHE A 44 0.46 4.07 19.89
C PHE A 44 1.46 3.27 19.06
N VAL A 45 1.52 3.54 17.75
CA VAL A 45 2.47 2.89 16.85
C VAL A 45 3.58 3.84 16.41
N ALA A 46 4.81 3.41 16.68
CA ALA A 46 6.00 4.10 16.22
C ALA A 46 6.17 3.93 14.71
N PRO A 47 6.65 4.95 13.97
CA PRO A 47 6.90 4.87 12.53
C PRO A 47 7.77 3.67 12.11
N ARG A 48 8.70 3.24 12.97
CA ARG A 48 9.55 2.07 12.74
C ARG A 48 8.76 0.77 12.62
N GLU A 49 7.72 0.60 13.42
CA GLU A 49 6.88 -0.62 13.39
C GLU A 49 6.01 -0.66 12.14
N ILE A 50 5.56 0.51 11.65
CA ILE A 50 4.91 0.63 10.33
C ILE A 50 5.87 0.17 9.24
N GLY A 51 7.12 0.67 9.26
CA GLY A 51 8.15 0.29 8.29
C GLY A 51 8.46 -1.20 8.30
N LYS A 52 8.67 -1.80 9.47
CA LYS A 52 8.87 -3.26 9.60
C LYS A 52 7.69 -4.04 9.05
N SER A 53 6.47 -3.61 9.36
CA SER A 53 5.27 -4.27 8.85
C SER A 53 5.17 -4.17 7.33
N LEU A 54 5.58 -3.04 6.74
CA LEU A 54 5.59 -2.89 5.29
C LEU A 54 6.63 -3.84 4.67
N LEU A 55 7.83 -3.90 5.25
CA LEU A 55 8.89 -4.79 4.79
C LEU A 55 8.55 -6.28 4.94
N ALA A 56 7.67 -6.66 5.86
CA ALA A 56 7.25 -8.05 6.01
C ALA A 56 6.35 -8.56 4.86
N GLU A 57 5.80 -7.67 4.04
CA GLU A 57 4.91 -8.04 2.94
C GLU A 57 5.71 -8.54 1.73
N ALA A 58 5.42 -9.75 1.25
CA ALA A 58 6.11 -10.35 0.10
C ALA A 58 6.12 -9.45 -1.16
N PRO A 59 5.01 -8.78 -1.54
CA PRO A 59 5.02 -7.85 -2.68
C PRO A 59 5.97 -6.65 -2.50
N VAL A 60 6.22 -6.20 -1.27
CA VAL A 60 7.21 -5.14 -1.00
C VAL A 60 8.60 -5.67 -1.23
N GLN A 61 8.91 -6.85 -0.70
CA GLN A 61 10.21 -7.48 -0.88
C GLN A 61 10.52 -7.73 -2.37
N GLU A 62 9.54 -8.18 -3.14
CA GLU A 62 9.66 -8.34 -4.59
C GLU A 62 9.96 -7.02 -5.29
N MET A 63 9.21 -5.94 -4.97
CA MET A 63 9.47 -4.61 -5.56
C MET A 63 10.86 -4.08 -5.17
N LEU A 64 11.29 -4.29 -3.92
CA LEU A 64 12.61 -3.87 -3.44
C LEU A 64 13.75 -4.71 -4.03
N SER A 65 13.49 -5.96 -4.41
CA SER A 65 14.45 -6.83 -5.09
C SER A 65 14.68 -6.47 -6.57
N CYS A 66 13.87 -5.54 -7.11
CA CYS A 66 14.04 -5.05 -8.46
C CYS A 66 15.40 -4.33 -8.59
N SER A 67 16.33 -4.95 -9.32
CA SER A 67 17.75 -4.58 -9.35
C SER A 67 18.15 -3.81 -10.62
N GLU A 68 17.19 -3.28 -11.38
CA GLU A 68 17.52 -2.54 -12.59
C GLU A 68 18.29 -1.26 -12.24
N PRO A 69 19.49 -1.05 -12.81
CA PRO A 69 20.24 0.19 -12.62
C PRO A 69 19.37 1.39 -13.06
N ASP A 70 19.44 2.51 -12.34
CA ASP A 70 18.59 3.69 -12.52
C ASP A 70 17.10 3.56 -12.11
N SER A 71 16.73 2.50 -11.39
CA SER A 71 15.40 2.43 -10.77
C SER A 71 15.24 3.47 -9.65
N SER A 72 14.08 4.13 -9.60
CA SER A 72 13.73 5.10 -8.56
C SER A 72 12.56 4.60 -7.72
N PHE A 73 12.71 4.65 -6.40
CA PHE A 73 11.68 4.25 -5.45
C PHE A 73 10.96 5.47 -4.89
N GLY A 74 9.63 5.36 -4.75
CA GLY A 74 8.79 6.37 -4.11
C GLY A 74 7.94 5.74 -3.02
N LEU A 75 7.82 6.39 -1.87
CA LEU A 75 6.97 5.94 -0.77
C LEU A 75 6.07 7.10 -0.31
N ARG A 76 4.77 6.85 -0.28
CA ARG A 76 3.80 7.77 0.34
C ARG A 76 3.09 7.05 1.48
N VAL A 77 3.07 7.67 2.66
CA VAL A 77 2.37 7.14 3.83
C VAL A 77 1.33 8.16 4.30
N LYS A 78 0.13 7.68 4.61
CA LYS A 78 -0.93 8.47 5.24
C LYS A 78 -1.48 7.70 6.44
N ALA A 79 -1.49 8.33 7.61
CA ALA A 79 -2.02 7.73 8.83
C ALA A 79 -3.30 8.45 9.27
N PHE A 80 -4.27 7.68 9.75
CA PHE A 80 -5.55 8.16 10.26
C PHE A 80 -5.74 7.60 11.67
N PRO A 81 -5.49 8.40 12.72
CA PRO A 81 -5.75 7.99 14.09
C PRO A 81 -7.25 8.08 14.40
N TYR A 82 -7.76 7.12 15.16
CA TYR A 82 -9.13 7.04 15.63
C TYR A 82 -9.20 7.16 17.16
N PRO A 83 -10.33 7.61 17.73
CA PRO A 83 -10.47 7.84 19.18
C PRO A 83 -10.36 6.58 20.04
N ASP A 84 -10.59 5.40 19.48
CA ASP A 84 -10.51 4.10 20.15
C ASP A 84 -9.06 3.56 20.25
N GLY A 85 -8.08 4.38 19.88
CA GLY A 85 -6.67 4.00 19.85
C GLY A 85 -6.30 3.14 18.64
N LEU A 86 -7.17 3.03 17.63
CA LEU A 86 -6.83 2.44 16.34
C LEU A 86 -6.16 3.48 15.45
N CYS A 87 -5.18 3.08 14.64
CA CYS A 87 -4.58 3.92 13.61
C CYS A 87 -4.59 3.17 12.27
N SER A 88 -5.33 3.70 11.29
CA SER A 88 -5.33 3.17 9.93
C SER A 88 -4.22 3.82 9.13
N VAL A 89 -3.27 3.03 8.67
CA VAL A 89 -2.14 3.49 7.88
C VAL A 89 -2.26 2.99 6.45
N TRP A 90 -2.02 3.91 5.53
CA TRP A 90 -2.01 3.71 4.10
C TRP A 90 -0.63 4.00 3.57
N ALA A 91 0.14 2.95 3.28
CA ALA A 91 1.41 3.08 2.59
C ALA A 91 1.23 2.76 1.10
N MET A 92 1.87 3.51 0.23
CA MET A 92 1.94 3.26 -1.20
C MET A 92 3.39 3.29 -1.63
N LEU A 93 3.89 2.13 -2.07
CA LEU A 93 5.22 1.98 -2.65
C LEU A 93 5.12 2.09 -4.17
N CYS A 94 6.08 2.79 -4.76
CA CYS A 94 6.25 2.95 -6.18
C CYS A 94 7.68 2.56 -6.56
N VAL A 95 7.81 1.86 -7.68
CA VAL A 95 9.09 1.66 -8.39
C VAL A 95 8.92 2.20 -9.80
N LYS A 96 9.83 3.09 -10.19
CA LYS A 96 10.02 3.50 -11.58
C LYS A 96 11.26 2.78 -12.09
N GLN A 97 11.09 1.92 -13.07
CA GLN A 97 12.17 1.31 -13.84
C GLN A 97 12.58 2.25 -14.99
N PRO A 98 13.85 2.25 -15.40
CA PRO A 98 14.23 2.84 -16.67
C PRO A 98 13.49 2.12 -17.81
N VAL A 99 13.04 2.89 -18.81
CA VAL A 99 12.37 2.39 -20.02
C VAL A 99 13.34 2.55 -21.18
#